data_AF-A0A2N7BJG4-F1
#
_entry.id   AF-A0A2N7BJG4-F1
#
_cell.length_a   1.000
_cell.length_b   1.000
_cell.length_c   1.000
_cell.angle_alpha   90.00
_cell.angle_beta   90.00
_cell.angle_gamma   90.00
#
_symmetry.space_group_name_H-M   'P 1'
#
loop_
_entity.id
_entity.type
_entity.pdbx_description
1 polymer ?
#
loop_
_entity_poly.entity_id
_entity_poly.type
_entity_poly.pdbx_seq_one_letter_code
_entity_poly.pdbx_strand_id
1 'polypeptide(L)'
;MRTLLSECLHFTCSNFKSIFKIFGGFIITMSCLGVWLEHSFYVSENLWAYAVYLCVYSFIYTYLIAIFINFMASSTNGFDIERSVSWRVWSRLMIVYIIYSLIVLVGTIALIIPGLYLAARYSFVEFEAVLNNKSPLVALEKSWRDTKGITMKLIKISLLLGQGDRMS
;
A
#
# COMPACT_ATOMS: atom_id res chain seq x y z
N MET A 1 5.13 -27.28 -1.88
CA MET A 1 4.35 -26.02 -1.94
C MET A 1 2.85 -26.21 -1.78
N ARG A 2 2.21 -27.21 -2.43
CA ARG A 2 0.77 -27.51 -2.20
C ARG A 2 0.43 -27.92 -0.76
N THR A 3 1.37 -28.55 -0.04
CA THR A 3 1.23 -29.02 1.35
C THR A 3 1.12 -27.89 2.37
N LEU A 4 1.99 -26.88 2.29
CA LEU A 4 1.97 -25.72 3.20
C LEU A 4 0.68 -24.91 3.08
N LEU A 5 0.20 -24.67 1.85
CA LEU A 5 -1.02 -23.89 1.65
C LEU A 5 -2.25 -24.61 2.21
N SER A 6 -2.34 -25.93 2.03
CA SER A 6 -3.42 -26.74 2.61
C SER A 6 -3.36 -26.78 4.14
N GLU A 7 -2.16 -26.82 4.73
CA GLU A 7 -1.98 -26.80 6.19
C GLU A 7 -2.41 -25.44 6.78
N CYS A 8 -2.04 -24.33 6.14
CA CYS A 8 -2.50 -23.00 6.54
C CYS A 8 -4.03 -22.86 6.44
N LEU A 9 -4.63 -23.30 5.32
CA LEU A 9 -6.08 -23.25 5.14
C LEU A 9 -6.81 -24.11 6.18
N HIS A 10 -6.31 -25.32 6.41
CA HIS A 10 -6.88 -26.22 7.42
C HIS A 10 -6.80 -25.61 8.82
N PHE A 11 -5.67 -24.99 9.18
CA PHE A 11 -5.51 -24.27 10.44
C PHE A 11 -6.50 -23.10 10.57
N THR A 12 -6.63 -22.27 9.54
CA THR A 12 -7.57 -21.13 9.53
C THR A 12 -9.02 -21.59 9.65
N CYS A 13 -9.42 -22.62 8.90
CA CYS A 13 -10.78 -23.15 8.96
C CYS A 13 -11.08 -23.79 10.33
N SER A 14 -10.15 -24.56 10.88
CA SER A 14 -10.33 -25.21 12.20
C SER A 14 -10.36 -24.21 13.36
N ASN A 15 -9.64 -23.09 13.25
CA ASN A 15 -9.54 -22.07 14.31
C ASN A 15 -10.33 -20.78 14.00
N PHE A 16 -11.19 -20.78 12.99
CA PHE A 16 -11.85 -19.57 12.48
C PHE A 16 -12.57 -18.78 13.58
N LYS A 17 -13.27 -19.47 14.49
CA LYS A 17 -13.99 -18.82 15.60
C LYS A 17 -13.05 -18.05 16.55
N SER A 18 -11.87 -18.60 16.84
CA SER A 18 -10.86 -17.95 17.69
C SER A 18 -10.24 -16.75 16.98
N ILE A 19 -9.94 -16.88 15.69
CA ILE A 19 -9.43 -15.79 14.86
C ILE A 19 -10.45 -14.65 14.77
N PHE A 20 -11.71 -14.98 14.50
CA PHE A 20 -12.81 -14.02 14.43
C PHE A 20 -13.03 -13.33 15.79
N LYS A 21 -12.79 -14.01 16.91
CA LYS A 21 -12.84 -13.38 18.24
C LYS A 21 -11.73 -12.35 18.45
N ILE A 22 -10.55 -12.56 17.85
CA ILE A 22 -9.41 -11.62 17.94
C ILE A 22 -9.66 -10.40 17.06
N PHE A 23 -10.02 -10.59 15.79
CA PHE A 23 -10.11 -9.50 14.82
C PHE A 23 -11.52 -8.94 14.60
N GLY A 24 -12.57 -9.71 14.87
CA GLY A 24 -13.94 -9.39 14.45
C GLY A 24 -14.45 -8.07 15.00
N GLY A 25 -14.28 -7.83 16.29
CA GLY A 25 -14.67 -6.55 16.91
C GLY A 25 -13.94 -5.36 16.28
N PHE A 26 -12.62 -5.49 16.10
CA PHE A 26 -11.81 -4.46 15.47
C PHE A 26 -12.24 -4.17 14.02
N ILE A 27 -12.50 -5.21 13.23
CA ILE A 27 -12.95 -5.05 11.84
C ILE A 27 -14.28 -4.31 11.78
N ILE A 28 -15.26 -4.71 12.61
CA ILE A 28 -16.58 -4.07 12.63
C ILE A 28 -16.45 -2.60 13.07
N THR A 29 -15.76 -2.34 14.18
CA THR A 29 -15.55 -0.99 14.71
C THR A 29 -14.84 -0.10 13.70
N MET A 30 -13.76 -0.58 13.08
CA MET A 30 -12.99 0.21 12.11
C MET A 30 -13.72 0.43 10.79
N SER A 31 -14.55 -0.52 10.36
CA SER A 31 -15.38 -0.34 9.16
C SER A 31 -16.44 0.75 9.38
N CYS A 32 -17.14 0.72 10.51
CA CYS A 32 -18.12 1.76 10.85
C CYS A 32 -17.45 3.13 11.04
N LEU A 33 -16.32 3.18 11.74
CA LEU A 33 -15.56 4.42 11.93
C LEU A 33 -14.99 4.96 10.62
N GLY A 34 -14.55 4.08 9.72
CA GLY A 34 -14.01 4.44 8.41
C GLY A 34 -15.05 5.18 7.56
N VAL A 35 -16.27 4.64 7.46
CA VAL A 35 -17.37 5.27 6.72
C VAL A 35 -17.75 6.63 7.32
N TRP A 36 -17.83 6.71 8.65
CA TRP A 36 -18.13 7.97 9.34
C TRP A 36 -17.04 9.02 9.11
N LEU A 37 -15.77 8.60 9.17
CA LEU A 37 -14.63 9.49 8.96
C LEU A 37 -14.53 9.95 7.51
N GLU A 38 -14.81 9.08 6.54
CA GLU A 38 -14.82 9.42 5.11
C GLU A 38 -15.88 10.49 4.83
N HIS A 39 -17.10 10.30 5.36
CA HIS A 39 -18.15 11.32 5.27
C HIS A 39 -17.74 12.65 5.92
N SER A 40 -17.10 12.59 7.10
CA SER A 40 -16.65 13.76 7.84
C SER A 40 -15.47 14.49 7.16
N PHE A 41 -14.57 13.74 6.53
CA PHE A 41 -13.41 14.28 5.80
C PHE A 41 -13.85 15.02 4.54
N TYR A 42 -14.81 14.47 3.79
CA TYR A 42 -15.35 15.13 2.60
C TYR A 42 -15.98 16.50 2.91
N VAL A 43 -16.59 16.65 4.09
CA VAL A 43 -17.26 17.88 4.51
C VAL A 43 -16.28 18.92 5.07
N SER A 44 -15.12 18.53 5.60
CA SER A 44 -14.28 19.41 6.42
C SER A 44 -12.78 19.45 6.07
N GLU A 45 -12.31 18.65 5.12
CA GLU A 45 -10.90 18.51 4.69
C GLU A 45 -9.90 18.34 5.86
N ASN A 46 -10.34 17.77 6.97
CA ASN A 46 -9.56 17.67 8.20
C ASN A 46 -8.49 16.57 8.13
N LEU A 47 -7.33 16.90 7.53
CA LEU A 47 -6.19 15.99 7.39
C LEU A 47 -5.71 15.40 8.72
N TRP A 48 -5.74 16.19 9.80
CA TRP A 48 -5.30 15.76 11.13
C TRP A 48 -6.16 14.63 11.71
N ALA A 49 -7.48 14.69 11.53
CA ALA A 49 -8.37 13.63 11.98
C ALA A 49 -8.07 12.31 11.26
N TYR A 50 -7.79 12.38 9.96
CA TYR A 50 -7.40 11.23 9.16
C TYR A 50 -6.04 10.65 9.59
N ALA A 51 -5.05 11.52 9.82
CA ALA A 51 -3.73 11.10 10.31
C ALA A 51 -3.82 10.40 11.68
N VAL A 52 -4.62 10.95 12.61
CA VAL A 52 -4.86 10.33 13.92
C VAL A 52 -5.56 8.98 13.77
N TYR A 53 -6.58 8.87 12.92
CA TYR A 53 -7.25 7.61 12.63
C TYR A 53 -6.27 6.54 12.13
N LEU A 54 -5.42 6.86 11.15
CA LEU A 54 -4.41 5.94 10.63
C LEU A 54 -3.41 5.51 11.70
N CYS A 55 -2.99 6.44 12.58
CA CYS A 55 -2.10 6.12 13.69
C CYS A 55 -2.77 5.15 14.67
N VAL A 56 -4.00 5.44 15.10
CA VAL A 56 -4.76 4.57 16.03
C VAL A 56 -5.00 3.20 15.40
N TYR A 57 -5.40 3.16 14.13
CA TYR A 57 -5.57 1.94 13.37
C TYR A 57 -4.29 1.09 13.37
N SER A 58 -3.15 1.69 13.02
CA SER A 58 -1.85 1.01 12.96
C SER A 58 -1.40 0.47 14.33
N PHE A 59 -1.59 1.24 15.39
CA PHE A 59 -1.25 0.83 16.76
C PHE A 59 -2.07 -0.38 17.22
N ILE A 60 -3.40 -0.31 17.05
CA ILE A 60 -4.31 -1.40 17.46
C ILE A 60 -4.08 -2.63 16.58
N TYR A 61 -3.92 -2.44 15.26
CA TYR A 61 -3.66 -3.54 14.34
C TYR A 61 -2.38 -4.30 14.71
N THR A 62 -1.29 -3.56 15.02
CA THR A 62 -0.02 -4.16 15.45
C THR A 62 -0.18 -4.96 16.75
N TYR A 63 -1.00 -4.47 17.68
CA TYR A 63 -1.35 -5.19 18.91
C TYR A 63 -2.12 -6.49 18.64
N LEU A 64 -3.12 -6.45 17.76
CA LEU A 64 -3.89 -7.64 17.39
C LEU A 64 -3.04 -8.67 16.66
N ILE A 65 -2.11 -8.25 15.80
CA ILE A 65 -1.17 -9.17 15.17
C ILE A 65 -0.24 -9.82 16.19
N ALA A 66 0.24 -9.08 17.19
CA ALA A 66 1.05 -9.67 18.24
C ALA A 66 0.25 -10.72 19.06
N ILE A 67 -1.02 -10.46 19.38
CA ILE A 67 -1.92 -11.47 19.99
C ILE A 67 -2.06 -12.68 19.07
N PHE A 68 -2.25 -12.45 17.77
CA PHE A 68 -2.44 -13.51 16.80
C PHE A 68 -1.18 -14.39 16.64
N ILE A 69 0.02 -13.80 16.65
CA ILE A 69 1.28 -14.53 16.64
C ILE A 69 1.41 -15.41 17.89
N ASN A 70 1.10 -14.87 19.07
CA ASN A 70 1.10 -15.66 20.30
C ASN A 70 0.07 -16.80 20.26
N PHE A 71 -1.12 -16.55 19.70
CA PHE A 71 -2.15 -17.58 19.49
C PHE A 71 -1.68 -18.71 18.56
N MET A 72 -0.98 -18.37 17.47
CA MET A 72 -0.40 -19.39 16.58
C MET A 72 0.70 -20.19 17.27
N ALA A 73 1.54 -19.53 18.08
CA ALA A 73 2.58 -20.18 18.87
C ALA A 73 2.01 -21.10 19.96
N SER A 74 0.89 -20.71 20.60
CA SER A 74 0.21 -21.54 21.60
C SER A 74 -0.49 -22.74 20.96
N SER A 75 -1.13 -22.55 19.80
CA SER A 75 -1.84 -23.63 19.11
C SER A 75 -0.92 -24.74 18.59
N THR A 76 0.37 -24.47 18.45
CA THR A 76 1.38 -25.46 18.00
C THR A 76 2.12 -26.09 19.18
N ASN A 77 2.36 -25.34 20.26
CA ASN A 77 3.16 -25.79 21.39
C ASN A 77 2.34 -26.22 22.63
N GLY A 78 1.01 -26.08 22.61
CA GLY A 78 0.12 -26.51 23.71
C GLY A 78 0.18 -25.65 24.97
N PHE A 79 0.78 -24.47 24.92
CA PHE A 79 0.85 -23.53 26.04
C PHE A 79 -0.45 -22.73 26.22
N ASP A 80 -0.72 -22.28 27.45
CA ASP A 80 -1.89 -21.47 27.79
C ASP A 80 -1.91 -20.12 27.06
N ILE A 81 -3.11 -19.65 26.74
CA ILE A 81 -3.38 -18.44 25.97
C ILE A 81 -3.17 -17.22 26.88
N GLU A 82 -1.94 -16.74 27.01
CA GLU A 82 -1.72 -15.39 27.55
C GLU A 82 -2.25 -14.36 26.55
N ARG A 83 -3.43 -13.81 26.85
CA ARG A 83 -4.11 -12.78 26.04
C ARG A 83 -3.42 -11.42 26.04
N SER A 84 -2.45 -11.21 26.92
CA SER A 84 -1.74 -9.94 27.07
C SER A 84 -0.43 -9.97 26.31
N VAL A 85 -0.24 -9.00 25.41
CA VAL A 85 1.05 -8.77 24.76
C VAL A 85 1.84 -7.79 25.61
N SER A 86 3.09 -8.12 25.93
CA SER A 86 3.97 -7.18 26.61
C SER A 86 4.29 -5.98 25.71
N TRP A 87 4.42 -4.80 26.32
CA TRP A 87 4.78 -3.57 25.61
C TRP A 87 6.06 -3.70 24.77
N ARG A 88 7.01 -4.53 25.24
CA ARG A 88 8.26 -4.82 24.53
C ARG A 88 8.03 -5.59 23.22
N VAL A 89 7.13 -6.58 23.20
CA VAL A 89 6.82 -7.34 21.98
C VAL A 89 6.09 -6.47 20.98
N TRP A 90 5.10 -5.70 21.45
CA TRP A 90 4.35 -4.77 20.60
C TRP A 90 5.26 -3.71 19.96
N SER A 91 6.09 -3.02 20.75
CA SER A 91 6.98 -1.95 20.25
C SER A 91 8.02 -2.49 19.27
N ARG A 92 8.58 -3.68 19.52
CA ARG A 92 9.49 -4.34 18.58
C ARG A 92 8.80 -4.63 17.24
N LEU A 93 7.57 -5.15 17.26
CA LEU A 93 6.81 -5.41 16.04
C LEU A 93 6.46 -4.11 15.30
N MET A 94 6.11 -3.05 16.04
CA MET A 94 5.82 -1.74 15.47
C MET A 94 7.05 -1.16 14.74
N ILE A 95 8.24 -1.25 15.34
CA ILE A 95 9.49 -0.81 14.70
C ILE A 95 9.76 -1.60 13.42
N VAL A 96 9.54 -2.93 13.44
CA VAL A 96 9.68 -3.76 12.24
C VAL A 96 8.74 -3.29 11.13
N TYR A 97 7.48 -3.00 11.44
CA TYR A 97 6.53 -2.49 10.44
C TYR A 97 6.89 -1.10 9.92
N ILE A 98 7.39 -0.20 10.76
CA ILE A 98 7.88 1.10 10.32
C ILE A 98 9.03 0.91 9.33
N ILE A 99 10.05 0.13 9.68
CA ILE A 99 11.21 -0.12 8.80
C ILE A 99 10.76 -0.79 7.49
N TYR A 100 9.91 -1.81 7.58
CA TYR A 100 9.36 -2.51 6.42
C TYR A 100 8.60 -1.55 5.50
N SER A 101 7.73 -0.71 6.06
CA SER A 101 6.97 0.28 5.27
C SER A 101 7.87 1.31 4.59
N LEU A 102 8.94 1.75 5.24
CA LEU A 102 9.93 2.66 4.64
C LEU A 102 10.68 2.00 3.48
N ILE A 103 11.08 0.73 3.63
CA ILE A 103 11.74 -0.01 2.54
C ILE A 103 10.80 -0.13 1.35
N VAL A 104 9.54 -0.50 1.58
CA VAL A 104 8.51 -0.59 0.52
C VAL A 104 8.27 0.77 -0.14
N LEU A 105 8.18 1.85 0.65
CA LEU A 105 8.01 3.21 0.15
C LEU A 105 9.17 3.63 -0.75
N VAL A 106 10.41 3.41 -0.30
CA VAL A 106 11.62 3.73 -1.08
C VAL A 106 11.66 2.91 -2.37
N GLY A 107 11.38 1.60 -2.31
CA GLY A 107 11.32 0.75 -3.49
C GLY A 107 10.25 1.20 -4.49
N THR A 108 9.09 1.66 -3.99
CA THR A 108 8.00 2.17 -4.83
C THR A 108 8.40 3.48 -5.51
N ILE A 109 9.00 4.43 -4.77
CA ILE A 109 9.51 5.69 -5.34
C ILE A 109 10.59 5.40 -6.40
N ALA A 110 11.48 4.45 -6.12
CA ALA A 110 12.51 4.00 -7.05
C ALA A 110 11.95 3.35 -8.33
N LEU A 111 10.69 2.88 -8.32
CA LEU A 111 9.98 2.38 -9.49
C LEU A 111 9.19 3.47 -10.23
N ILE A 112 8.57 4.40 -9.50
CA ILE A 112 7.79 5.51 -10.09
C ILE A 112 8.69 6.44 -10.90
N ILE A 113 9.85 6.83 -10.37
CA ILE A 113 10.77 7.76 -11.04
C ILE A 113 11.21 7.26 -12.44
N PRO A 114 11.74 6.03 -12.61
CA PRO A 114 12.08 5.53 -13.93
C PRO A 114 10.86 5.30 -14.82
N GLY A 115 9.70 4.94 -14.25
CA GLY A 115 8.44 4.85 -14.99
C GLY A 115 8.04 6.18 -15.63
N LEU A 116 8.05 7.27 -14.85
CA LEU A 116 7.79 8.63 -15.34
C LEU A 116 8.81 9.09 -16.36
N TYR A 117 10.09 8.75 -16.15
CA TYR A 117 11.14 9.04 -17.12
C TYR A 117 10.84 8.38 -18.47
N LEU A 118 10.61 7.06 -18.50
CA LEU A 118 10.30 6.33 -19.74
C LEU A 118 9.01 6.84 -20.40
N ALA A 119 7.96 7.10 -19.63
CA ALA A 119 6.71 7.64 -20.14
C ALA A 119 6.92 8.99 -20.86
N ALA A 120 7.69 9.90 -20.26
CA ALA A 120 8.04 11.18 -20.88
C ALA A 120 8.90 11.01 -22.14
N ARG A 121 9.79 10.02 -22.17
CA ARG A 121 10.64 9.74 -23.35
C ARG A 121 9.86 9.20 -24.53
N TYR A 122 8.77 8.49 -24.27
CA TYR A 122 7.92 7.84 -25.28
C TYR A 122 6.58 8.54 -25.50
N SER A 123 6.37 9.73 -24.94
CA SER A 123 5.11 10.47 -25.10
C SER A 123 4.78 10.85 -26.55
N PHE A 124 5.76 10.78 -27.47
CA PHE A 124 5.54 11.11 -28.89
C PHE A 124 5.53 9.92 -29.85
N VAL A 125 5.60 8.69 -29.33
CA VAL A 125 5.66 7.48 -30.17
C VAL A 125 4.39 7.33 -31.01
N GLU A 126 3.23 7.61 -30.44
CA GLU A 126 1.94 7.52 -31.14
C GLU A 126 1.86 8.50 -32.31
N PHE A 127 2.32 9.74 -32.12
CA PHE A 127 2.40 10.73 -33.19
C PHE A 127 3.37 10.30 -34.31
N GLU A 128 4.52 9.74 -33.95
CA GLU A 128 5.49 9.23 -34.93
C GLU A 128 4.98 8.00 -35.70
N ALA A 129 4.23 7.11 -35.05
CA ALA A 129 3.65 5.94 -35.69
C ALA A 129 2.49 6.32 -36.63
N VAL A 130 1.57 7.17 -36.17
CA VAL A 130 0.33 7.50 -36.90
C VAL A 130 0.53 8.60 -37.93
N LEU A 131 1.08 9.75 -37.54
CA LEU A 131 1.19 10.91 -38.44
C LEU A 131 2.34 10.74 -39.44
N ASN A 132 3.44 10.15 -39.00
CA ASN A 132 4.63 10.00 -39.83
C ASN A 132 4.76 8.59 -40.46
N ASN A 133 3.74 7.74 -40.33
CA ASN A 133 3.70 6.36 -40.85
C ASN A 133 4.98 5.56 -40.57
N LYS A 134 5.60 5.77 -39.41
CA LYS A 134 6.83 5.06 -39.04
C LYS A 134 6.51 3.68 -38.49
N SER A 135 7.40 2.72 -38.76
CA SER A 135 7.33 1.42 -38.10
C SER A 135 7.58 1.56 -36.59
N PRO A 136 7.03 0.65 -35.75
CA PRO A 136 7.01 0.82 -34.29
C PRO A 136 8.39 1.07 -33.66
N LEU A 137 9.41 0.33 -34.10
CA LEU A 137 10.77 0.48 -33.58
C LEU A 137 11.39 1.84 -33.96
N VAL A 138 11.13 2.33 -35.17
CA VAL A 138 11.65 3.61 -35.64
C VAL A 138 10.92 4.78 -34.96
N ALA A 139 9.62 4.63 -34.68
CA ALA A 139 8.85 5.60 -33.91
C ALA A 139 9.36 5.72 -32.46
N LEU A 140 9.67 4.59 -31.81
CA LEU A 140 10.28 4.55 -30.47
C LEU A 140 11.64 5.25 -30.42
N GLU A 141 12.54 4.92 -31.34
CA GLU A 141 13.86 5.54 -31.40
C GLU A 141 13.77 7.05 -31.65
N LYS A 142 12.89 7.46 -32.57
CA LYS A 142 12.73 8.87 -32.92
C LYS A 142 12.14 9.67 -31.76
N SER A 143 11.10 9.16 -31.10
CA SER A 143 10.53 9.80 -29.90
C SER A 143 11.58 9.92 -28.78
N TRP A 144 12.41 8.90 -28.59
CA TRP A 144 13.52 8.93 -27.63
C TRP A 144 14.58 9.99 -27.99
N ARG A 145 14.90 10.18 -29.27
CA ARG A 145 15.85 11.22 -29.68
C ARG A 145 15.26 12.62 -29.47
N ASP A 146 14.03 12.82 -29.91
CA ASP A 146 13.37 14.13 -29.94
C ASP A 146 13.08 14.65 -28.52
N THR A 147 12.83 13.76 -27.55
CA THR A 147 12.56 14.15 -26.16
C THR A 147 13.80 14.40 -25.29
N LYS A 148 15.03 14.16 -25.78
CA LYS A 148 16.25 14.10 -24.93
C LYS A 148 16.58 15.40 -24.22
N GLY A 149 16.27 16.54 -24.85
CA GLY A 149 16.48 17.88 -24.26
C GLY A 149 15.32 18.38 -23.39
N ILE A 150 14.13 17.78 -23.50
CA ILE A 150 12.90 18.30 -22.88
C ILE A 150 12.23 17.33 -21.91
N THR A 151 12.78 16.13 -21.69
CA THR A 151 12.17 15.08 -20.85
C THR A 151 11.79 15.60 -19.45
N MET A 152 12.68 16.34 -18.79
CA MET A 152 12.39 16.91 -17.46
C MET A 152 11.30 17.99 -17.50
N LYS A 153 11.18 18.73 -18.61
CA LYS A 153 10.11 19.71 -18.81
C LYS A 153 8.76 19.01 -19.01
N LEU A 154 8.74 17.91 -19.76
CA LEU A 154 7.55 17.08 -19.98
C LEU A 154 7.05 16.48 -18.66
N ILE A 155 7.94 15.91 -17.84
CA ILE A 155 7.59 15.37 -16.51
C ILE A 155 6.97 16.45 -15.61
N LYS A 156 7.56 17.65 -15.58
CA LYS A 156 7.02 18.78 -14.79
C LYS A 156 5.63 19.19 -15.28
N ILE A 157 5.44 19.30 -16.59
CA ILE A 157 4.14 19.69 -17.17
C ILE A 157 3.09 18.62 -16.90
N SER A 158 3.40 17.33 -17.09
CA SER A 158 2.46 16.24 -16.79
C SER A 158 2.06 16.22 -15.32
N LEU A 159 2.99 16.54 -14.41
CA LEU A 159 2.71 16.62 -12.99
C LEU A 159 1.84 17.83 -12.63
N LEU A 160 2.08 18.98 -13.28
CA LEU A 160 1.29 20.20 -13.08
C LEU A 160 -0.12 20.08 -13.67
N LEU A 161 -0.27 19.50 -14.86
CA LEU A 161 -1.58 19.27 -15.48
C LEU A 161 -2.42 18.28 -14.67
N GLY A 162 -1.81 17.22 -14.14
CA GLY A 162 -2.50 16.30 -13.22
C GLY A 162 -2.98 16.94 -11.91
N GLN A 163 -2.52 18.15 -11.56
CA GLN A 163 -3.01 18.92 -10.41
C GLN A 163 -4.14 19.90 -10.78
N GLY A 164 -4.26 20.28 -12.06
CA GLY A 164 -5.26 21.25 -12.54
C GLY A 164 -6.69 20.71 -12.58
N ASP A 165 -6.88 19.41 -12.82
CA ASP A 165 -8.21 18.78 -12.91
C ASP A 165 -8.90 18.58 -11.53
N ARG A 166 -8.24 18.95 -10.42
CA ARG A 166 -8.84 18.94 -9.07
C ARG A 166 -9.38 20.31 -8.62
N MET A 167 -9.35 21.33 -9.48
CA MET A 167 -9.78 22.70 -9.15
C MET A 167 -10.96 23.21 -10.00
N SER A 168 -11.68 22.34 -10.71
CA SER A 168 -12.92 22.70 -11.43
C SER A 168 -14.12 21.91 -10.95
#